data_AF-A0A2D5YV77-F1
#
_entry.id   AF-A0A2D5YV77-F1
#
_cell.length_a   1.000
_cell.length_b   1.000
_cell.length_c   1.000
_cell.angle_alpha   90.00
_cell.angle_beta   90.00
_cell.angle_gamma   90.00
#
_symmetry.space_group_name_H-M   'P 1'
#
loop_
_entity.id
_entity.type
_entity.pdbx_description
1 polymer ?
#
loop_
_entity_poly.entity_id
_entity_poly.type
_entity_poly.pdbx_seq_one_letter_code
_entity_poly.pdbx_strand_id
1 'polypeptide(L)'
;MVSSAAHDEVRSLLDDLERRVDPAHQGRIRERHMRAATWKATDRPPVLISPPWDQRVTQVYPYCEAVEDPAKMMVNELKRGQASVVNWLRVQDDHVLQVRPDHGIGLVGSVFGARVEVVEDNPPWVHPLASDDIESYIRRAVETFDIDRIEELGWVGRVSEALDYMTTVMGDYPRMSSAIAVIMPSLTGSIETAGLLWGSDIFAALIDEPQLVDDLLTAIDEAMVYLHDRYRSWIGRELLPEGFSHQHGSIIRGNLMVRNDSIVMVSPEMYAEQCFGHDKAVLDAAGGGGGAFHSCGRWQAHMRGILAAEQIGSLDFGANQSQMNDMDTVYGWAREYGKHLSLVTATADELRTGSIRERFATGATLHCTVESVEEADELMAAYCAAMGTRE
;
A
#
# COMPACT_ATOMS: atom_id res chain seq x y z
N MET A 1 -22.29 12.08 4.32
CA MET A 1 -23.50 11.65 5.08
C MET A 1 -23.68 10.17 4.80
N VAL A 2 -23.60 9.31 5.81
CA VAL A 2 -23.55 7.85 5.63
C VAL A 2 -24.91 7.30 5.19
N SER A 3 -24.94 6.46 4.15
CA SER A 3 -26.15 5.76 3.71
C SER A 3 -26.57 4.70 4.74
N SER A 4 -27.81 4.81 5.23
CA SER A 4 -28.38 3.80 6.16
C SER A 4 -28.34 2.39 5.57
N ALA A 5 -28.64 2.24 4.28
CA ALA A 5 -28.65 0.93 3.63
C ALA A 5 -27.23 0.33 3.52
N ALA A 6 -26.23 1.15 3.20
CA ALA A 6 -24.85 0.70 3.15
C ALA A 6 -24.31 0.37 4.54
N HIS A 7 -24.71 1.15 5.57
CA HIS A 7 -24.35 0.85 6.95
C HIS A 7 -24.93 -0.49 7.44
N ASP A 8 -26.19 -0.77 7.14
CA ASP A 8 -26.82 -2.07 7.47
C ASP A 8 -26.11 -3.23 6.76
N GLU A 9 -25.67 -3.02 5.52
CA GLU A 9 -24.87 -4.01 4.78
C GLU A 9 -23.49 -4.24 5.40
N VAL A 10 -22.78 -3.18 5.82
CA VAL A 10 -21.53 -3.30 6.58
C VAL A 10 -21.77 -4.17 7.81
N ARG A 11 -22.79 -3.85 8.62
CA ARG A 11 -23.10 -4.64 9.82
C ARG A 11 -23.36 -6.11 9.52
N SER A 12 -24.13 -6.40 8.47
CA SER A 12 -24.38 -7.78 8.05
C SER A 12 -23.10 -8.53 7.66
N LEU A 13 -22.16 -7.87 6.98
CA LEU A 13 -20.87 -8.47 6.61
C LEU A 13 -20.01 -8.70 7.85
N LEU A 14 -19.96 -7.71 8.75
CA LEU A 14 -19.20 -7.81 10.00
C LEU A 14 -19.74 -8.89 10.93
N ASP A 15 -21.06 -9.03 11.04
CA ASP A 15 -21.70 -10.12 11.78
C ASP A 15 -21.29 -11.50 11.24
N ASP A 16 -21.16 -11.66 9.92
CA ASP A 16 -20.67 -12.91 9.32
C ASP A 16 -19.18 -13.16 9.57
N LEU A 17 -18.37 -12.12 9.41
CA LEU A 17 -16.94 -12.16 9.67
C LEU A 17 -16.63 -12.47 11.12
N GLU A 18 -17.29 -11.82 12.07
CA GLU A 18 -17.11 -12.05 13.51
C GLU A 18 -17.39 -13.51 13.92
N ARG A 19 -18.32 -14.18 13.23
CA ARG A 19 -18.59 -15.62 13.46
C ARG A 19 -17.47 -16.50 12.91
N ARG A 20 -16.94 -16.17 11.74
CA ARG A 20 -16.10 -17.08 10.92
C ARG A 20 -14.60 -16.83 11.02
N VAL A 21 -14.18 -15.60 11.30
CA VAL A 21 -12.76 -15.23 11.34
C VAL A 21 -12.04 -15.93 12.48
N ASP A 22 -10.83 -16.41 12.24
CA ASP A 22 -9.95 -16.96 13.29
C ASP A 22 -8.80 -15.99 13.57
N PRO A 23 -8.85 -15.22 14.67
CA PRO A 23 -7.78 -14.31 15.04
C PRO A 23 -6.44 -15.01 15.30
N ALA A 24 -6.46 -16.26 15.77
CA ALA A 24 -5.22 -17.01 16.01
C ALA A 24 -4.55 -17.41 14.70
N HIS A 25 -5.34 -17.79 13.68
CA HIS A 25 -4.83 -18.05 12.33
C HIS A 25 -4.22 -16.78 11.71
N GLN A 26 -4.90 -15.64 11.81
CA GLN A 26 -4.32 -14.36 11.37
C GLN A 26 -3.05 -13.98 12.15
N GLY A 27 -3.00 -14.27 13.45
CA GLY A 27 -1.77 -14.13 14.25
C GLY A 27 -0.59 -14.94 13.71
N ARG A 28 -0.81 -16.20 13.29
CA ARG A 28 0.22 -17.05 12.68
C ARG A 28 0.66 -16.51 11.31
N ILE A 29 -0.27 -16.03 10.49
CA ILE A 29 0.04 -15.37 9.21
C ILE A 29 0.94 -14.15 9.46
N ARG A 30 0.56 -13.26 10.38
CA ARG A 30 1.36 -12.07 10.72
C ARG A 30 2.77 -12.46 11.17
N GLU A 31 2.90 -13.48 12.01
CA GLU A 31 4.21 -13.99 12.43
C GLU A 31 5.04 -14.51 11.24
N ARG A 32 4.43 -15.29 10.34
CA ARG A 32 5.11 -15.82 9.14
C ARG A 32 5.68 -14.69 8.27
N HIS A 33 4.87 -13.67 8.02
CA HIS A 33 5.30 -12.45 7.30
C HIS A 33 6.43 -11.71 8.01
N MET A 34 6.31 -11.43 9.32
CA MET A 34 7.37 -10.73 10.06
C MET A 34 8.69 -11.53 10.09
N ARG A 35 8.61 -12.86 10.18
CA ARG A 35 9.79 -13.74 10.09
C ARG A 35 10.42 -13.69 8.70
N ALA A 36 9.62 -13.77 7.64
CA ALA A 36 10.09 -13.63 6.27
C ALA A 36 10.75 -12.26 6.06
N ALA A 37 10.10 -11.18 6.47
CA ALA A 37 10.60 -9.81 6.34
C ALA A 37 11.89 -9.52 7.13
N THR A 38 12.20 -10.36 8.12
CA THR A 38 13.44 -10.28 8.91
C THR A 38 14.43 -11.40 8.59
N TRP A 39 14.26 -12.08 7.45
CA TRP A 39 15.15 -13.14 6.97
C TRP A 39 15.32 -14.32 7.95
N LYS A 40 14.34 -14.51 8.84
CA LYS A 40 14.28 -15.66 9.73
C LYS A 40 13.67 -16.86 8.99
N ALA A 41 14.02 -18.07 9.41
CA ALA A 41 13.43 -19.27 8.83
C ALA A 41 11.90 -19.27 9.02
N THR A 42 11.15 -19.58 7.98
CA THR A 42 9.70 -19.81 8.04
C THR A 42 9.39 -21.28 7.77
N ASP A 43 8.19 -21.71 8.13
CA ASP A 43 7.64 -23.01 7.73
C ASP A 43 7.50 -23.11 6.21
N ARG A 44 6.99 -22.03 5.61
CA ARG A 44 6.97 -21.75 4.17
C ARG A 44 7.05 -20.24 3.91
N PRO A 45 7.50 -19.81 2.72
CA PRO A 45 7.35 -18.42 2.31
C PRO A 45 5.87 -17.98 2.37
N PRO A 46 5.57 -16.79 2.90
CA PRO A 46 4.19 -16.28 2.87
C PRO A 46 3.74 -16.05 1.42
N VAL A 47 2.51 -16.43 1.09
CA VAL A 47 1.92 -16.27 -0.25
C VAL A 47 0.53 -15.67 -0.21
N LEU A 48 0.30 -14.73 -1.12
CA LEU A 48 -1.02 -14.18 -1.44
C LEU A 48 -1.46 -14.73 -2.80
N ILE A 49 -2.61 -15.40 -2.86
CA ILE A 49 -3.20 -15.97 -4.07
C ILE A 49 -4.44 -15.17 -4.41
N SER A 50 -4.32 -14.27 -5.39
CA SER A 50 -5.38 -13.35 -5.78
C SER A 50 -6.22 -13.92 -6.93
N PRO A 51 -7.49 -14.28 -6.70
CA PRO A 51 -8.44 -14.51 -7.78
C PRO A 51 -8.79 -13.19 -8.48
N PRO A 52 -9.32 -13.22 -9.71
CA PRO A 52 -9.76 -12.01 -10.38
C PRO A 52 -11.02 -11.50 -9.68
N TRP A 53 -11.18 -10.19 -9.69
CA TRP A 53 -12.45 -9.61 -9.26
C TRP A 53 -13.51 -9.83 -10.35
N ASP A 54 -14.49 -10.69 -10.07
CA ASP A 54 -15.65 -10.85 -10.97
C ASP A 54 -16.80 -9.93 -10.52
N GLN A 55 -16.98 -8.85 -11.29
CA GLN A 55 -18.07 -7.88 -11.11
C GLN A 55 -19.47 -8.51 -11.23
N ARG A 56 -19.61 -9.66 -11.91
CA ARG A 56 -20.90 -10.34 -12.08
C ARG A 56 -21.37 -11.03 -10.80
N VAL A 57 -20.42 -11.41 -9.94
CA VAL A 57 -20.68 -12.19 -8.73
C VAL A 57 -20.50 -11.35 -7.48
N THR A 58 -19.58 -10.38 -7.51
CA THR A 58 -19.29 -9.52 -6.36
C THR A 58 -19.94 -8.15 -6.55
N GLN A 59 -21.10 -7.96 -5.94
CA GLN A 59 -21.77 -6.65 -5.92
C GLN A 59 -21.06 -5.70 -4.96
N VAL A 60 -20.60 -4.58 -5.50
CA VAL A 60 -19.92 -3.48 -4.82
C VAL A 60 -20.56 -2.17 -5.24
N TYR A 61 -20.32 -1.10 -4.49
CA TYR A 61 -20.76 0.23 -4.85
C TYR A 61 -19.82 0.84 -5.91
N PRO A 62 -20.33 1.67 -6.83
CA PRO A 62 -19.50 2.48 -7.69
C PRO A 62 -18.48 3.27 -6.87
N TYR A 63 -17.25 3.35 -7.35
CA TYR A 63 -16.18 4.15 -6.79
C TYR A 63 -16.61 5.61 -6.53
N CYS A 64 -17.35 6.23 -7.47
CA CYS A 64 -17.81 7.61 -7.31
C CYS A 64 -18.77 7.81 -6.13
N GLU A 65 -19.50 6.76 -5.74
CA GLU A 65 -20.33 6.77 -4.53
C GLU A 65 -19.52 6.40 -3.28
N ALA A 66 -18.61 5.45 -3.41
CA ALA A 66 -17.79 4.96 -2.30
C ALA A 66 -16.87 6.04 -1.73
N VAL A 67 -16.27 6.88 -2.58
CA VAL A 67 -15.42 7.99 -2.10
C VAL A 67 -16.16 9.05 -1.30
N GLU A 68 -17.48 9.15 -1.43
CA GLU A 68 -18.31 10.13 -0.70
C GLU A 68 -19.04 9.52 0.52
N ASP A 69 -18.98 8.20 0.69
CA ASP A 69 -19.70 7.47 1.74
C ASP A 69 -18.82 6.36 2.36
N PRO A 70 -18.29 6.59 3.58
CA PRO A 70 -17.46 5.62 4.30
C PRO A 70 -18.05 4.22 4.42
N ALA A 71 -19.38 4.07 4.51
CA ALA A 71 -20.00 2.75 4.60
C ALA A 71 -19.90 1.98 3.28
N LYS A 72 -20.15 2.66 2.16
CA LYS A 72 -20.01 2.07 0.82
C LYS A 72 -18.56 1.70 0.53
N MET A 73 -17.62 2.56 0.91
CA MET A 73 -16.19 2.26 0.83
C MET A 73 -15.82 1.02 1.63
N MET A 74 -16.30 0.90 2.87
CA MET A 74 -16.02 -0.26 3.71
C MET A 74 -16.60 -1.56 3.13
N VAL A 75 -17.81 -1.53 2.55
CA VAL A 75 -18.36 -2.69 1.81
C VAL A 75 -17.42 -3.09 0.66
N ASN A 76 -16.93 -2.11 -0.09
CA ASN A 76 -16.00 -2.36 -1.19
C ASN A 76 -14.70 -2.98 -0.69
N GLU A 77 -14.08 -2.45 0.37
CA GLU A 77 -12.83 -2.98 0.94
C GLU A 77 -12.99 -4.40 1.50
N LEU A 78 -14.14 -4.71 2.12
CA LEU A 78 -14.39 -6.06 2.64
C LEU A 78 -14.59 -7.10 1.53
N LYS A 79 -15.18 -6.69 0.40
CA LYS A 79 -15.57 -7.60 -0.70
C LYS A 79 -14.58 -7.64 -1.86
N ARG A 80 -13.89 -6.54 -2.15
CA ARG A 80 -13.14 -6.31 -3.40
C ARG A 80 -11.65 -6.18 -3.16
N GLY A 81 -10.90 -6.47 -4.21
CA GLY A 81 -9.49 -6.16 -4.31
C GLY A 81 -8.61 -7.35 -3.99
N GLN A 82 -7.31 -7.14 -4.12
CA GLN A 82 -6.28 -8.11 -3.78
C GLN A 82 -6.35 -8.53 -2.31
N ALA A 83 -6.99 -7.69 -1.48
CA ALA A 83 -7.19 -7.88 -0.05
C ALA A 83 -8.64 -8.15 0.41
N SER A 84 -9.46 -8.71 -0.48
CA SER A 84 -10.83 -9.09 -0.14
C SER A 84 -10.88 -10.04 1.06
N VAL A 85 -11.39 -9.54 2.18
CA VAL A 85 -11.58 -10.29 3.42
C VAL A 85 -12.56 -11.44 3.21
N VAL A 86 -13.60 -11.23 2.39
CA VAL A 86 -14.62 -12.25 2.12
C VAL A 86 -14.05 -13.42 1.32
N ASN A 87 -13.22 -13.15 0.30
CA ASN A 87 -12.57 -14.23 -0.48
C ASN A 87 -11.59 -15.02 0.39
N TRP A 88 -10.89 -14.35 1.31
CA TRP A 88 -9.97 -15.01 2.24
C TRP A 88 -10.65 -16.07 3.10
N LEU A 89 -11.93 -15.90 3.48
CA LEU A 89 -12.67 -16.91 4.26
C LEU A 89 -12.77 -18.28 3.56
N ARG A 90 -12.51 -18.33 2.25
CA ARG A 90 -12.45 -19.57 1.48
C ARG A 90 -11.03 -20.00 1.19
N VAL A 91 -10.18 -19.10 0.69
CA VAL A 91 -8.82 -19.45 0.23
C VAL A 91 -7.87 -19.72 1.41
N GLN A 92 -7.96 -18.91 2.47
CA GLN A 92 -7.09 -18.99 3.65
C GLN A 92 -5.59 -19.04 3.31
N ASP A 93 -5.18 -18.25 2.32
CA ASP A 93 -3.77 -17.95 2.04
C ASP A 93 -3.17 -17.03 3.12
N ASP A 94 -1.93 -16.59 2.95
CA ASP A 94 -1.26 -15.70 3.92
C ASP A 94 -1.66 -14.24 3.75
N HIS A 95 -2.87 -13.98 3.28
CA HIS A 95 -3.39 -12.63 3.26
C HIS A 95 -3.54 -12.10 4.69
N VAL A 96 -2.89 -10.98 4.99
CA VAL A 96 -3.10 -10.27 6.25
C VAL A 96 -4.30 -9.36 6.08
N LEU A 97 -5.38 -9.67 6.80
CA LEU A 97 -6.65 -8.99 6.61
C LEU A 97 -6.57 -7.51 6.99
N GLN A 98 -7.08 -6.67 6.10
CA GLN A 98 -7.05 -5.22 6.28
C GLN A 98 -8.18 -4.53 5.52
N VAL A 99 -8.53 -3.33 5.97
CA VAL A 99 -9.37 -2.36 5.26
C VAL A 99 -8.68 -1.02 5.24
N ARG A 100 -8.80 -0.29 4.13
CA ARG A 100 -8.17 1.02 3.95
C ARG A 100 -9.21 2.08 3.57
N PRO A 101 -9.08 3.33 4.01
CA PRO A 101 -9.77 4.45 3.38
C PRO A 101 -9.26 4.65 1.93
N ASP A 102 -9.78 3.88 0.97
CA ASP A 102 -9.36 3.88 -0.43
C ASP A 102 -9.82 5.13 -1.18
N HIS A 103 -9.03 6.20 -1.09
CA HIS A 103 -9.24 7.48 -1.77
C HIS A 103 -8.22 7.73 -2.91
N GLY A 104 -7.49 6.69 -3.32
CA GLY A 104 -6.44 6.77 -4.33
C GLY A 104 -5.21 7.57 -3.88
N ILE A 105 -4.46 8.07 -4.87
CA ILE A 105 -3.14 8.68 -4.70
C ILE A 105 -3.17 10.21 -4.53
N GLY A 106 -4.34 10.83 -4.68
CA GLY A 106 -4.49 12.28 -4.77
C GLY A 106 -4.54 13.02 -3.43
N LEU A 107 -4.50 12.32 -2.29
CA LEU A 107 -4.66 12.95 -0.97
C LEU A 107 -3.63 14.05 -0.73
N VAL A 108 -2.34 13.76 -0.87
CA VAL A 108 -1.28 14.74 -0.59
C VAL A 108 -1.31 15.87 -1.62
N GLY A 109 -1.46 15.57 -2.91
CA GLY A 109 -1.62 16.59 -3.95
C GLY A 109 -2.81 17.52 -3.71
N SER A 110 -3.93 17.02 -3.17
CA SER A 110 -5.10 17.83 -2.87
C SER A 110 -4.86 18.90 -1.78
N VAL A 111 -3.89 18.68 -0.89
CA VAL A 111 -3.48 19.68 0.12
C VAL A 111 -2.89 20.91 -0.57
N PHE A 112 -2.18 20.71 -1.67
CA PHE A 112 -1.55 21.78 -2.48
C PHE A 112 -2.49 22.32 -3.58
N GLY A 113 -3.79 22.04 -3.48
CA GLY A 113 -4.81 22.58 -4.38
C GLY A 113 -5.05 21.79 -5.66
N ALA A 114 -4.47 20.59 -5.81
CA ALA A 114 -4.76 19.74 -6.95
C ALA A 114 -6.24 19.30 -6.93
N ARG A 115 -6.90 19.35 -8.09
CA ARG A 115 -8.25 18.83 -8.23
C ARG A 115 -8.19 17.31 -8.35
N VAL A 116 -8.90 16.62 -7.47
CA VAL A 116 -9.05 15.16 -7.51
C VAL A 116 -10.46 14.81 -8.00
N GLU A 117 -10.56 13.87 -8.94
CA GLU A 117 -11.83 13.49 -9.58
C GLU A 117 -11.92 11.98 -9.82
N VAL A 118 -13.11 11.41 -9.65
CA VAL A 118 -13.42 10.02 -10.06
C VAL A 118 -13.97 10.03 -11.48
N VAL A 119 -13.31 9.31 -12.40
CA VAL A 119 -13.68 9.24 -13.83
C VAL A 119 -14.12 7.81 -14.18
N GLU A 120 -15.33 7.66 -14.73
CA GLU A 120 -15.87 6.39 -15.26
C GLU A 120 -15.84 5.19 -14.30
N ASP A 121 -15.80 5.43 -12.98
CA ASP A 121 -15.68 4.44 -11.90
C ASP A 121 -14.27 3.88 -11.62
N ASN A 122 -13.23 4.55 -12.11
CA ASN A 122 -11.84 4.24 -11.75
C ASN A 122 -11.43 4.91 -10.42
N PRO A 123 -10.33 4.46 -9.79
CA PRO A 123 -9.71 5.20 -8.69
C PRO A 123 -9.50 6.68 -9.04
N PRO A 124 -9.50 7.60 -8.06
CA PRO A 124 -9.51 9.03 -8.32
C PRO A 124 -8.22 9.49 -9.00
N TRP A 125 -8.37 10.34 -10.01
CA TRP A 125 -7.29 10.95 -10.76
C TRP A 125 -7.02 12.34 -10.25
N VAL A 126 -5.78 12.78 -10.39
CA VAL A 126 -5.35 14.14 -10.05
C VAL A 126 -5.18 14.93 -11.33
N HIS A 127 -5.81 16.08 -11.41
CA HIS A 127 -5.55 17.06 -12.46
C HIS A 127 -4.35 17.91 -12.02
N PRO A 128 -3.30 18.00 -12.86
CA PRO A 128 -2.23 18.95 -12.64
C PRO A 128 -2.78 20.37 -12.48
N LEU A 129 -2.01 21.21 -11.80
CA LEU A 129 -2.37 22.59 -11.56
C LEU A 129 -2.41 23.32 -12.91
N ALA A 130 -3.60 23.76 -13.31
CA ALA A 130 -3.80 24.40 -14.61
C ALA A 130 -3.20 25.82 -14.60
N SER A 131 -2.10 26.05 -15.34
CA SER A 131 -1.51 27.37 -15.53
C SER A 131 -0.63 27.41 -16.78
N ASP A 132 -0.66 28.52 -17.51
CA ASP A 132 0.34 28.83 -18.56
C ASP A 132 1.72 29.11 -17.95
N ASP A 133 1.78 29.37 -16.64
CA ASP A 133 2.98 29.57 -15.83
C ASP A 133 2.88 28.71 -14.56
N ILE A 134 3.27 27.43 -14.71
CA ILE A 134 3.19 26.43 -13.63
C ILE A 134 4.18 26.75 -12.50
N GLU A 135 5.38 27.23 -12.83
CA GLU A 135 6.43 27.57 -11.85
C GLU A 135 5.96 28.63 -10.85
N SER A 136 5.34 29.72 -11.33
CA SER A 136 4.77 30.74 -10.44
C SER A 136 3.66 30.19 -9.56
N TYR A 137 2.85 29.25 -10.07
CA TYR A 137 1.82 28.61 -9.25
C TYR A 137 2.46 27.76 -8.15
N ILE A 138 3.41 26.89 -8.50
CA ILE A 138 4.11 26.02 -7.56
C ILE A 138 4.80 26.85 -6.49
N ARG A 139 5.53 27.90 -6.88
CA ARG A 139 6.17 28.82 -5.95
C ARG A 139 5.17 29.38 -4.95
N ARG A 140 4.01 29.84 -5.42
CA ARG A 140 2.94 30.30 -4.53
C ARG A 140 2.39 29.18 -3.65
N ALA A 141 2.21 27.97 -4.18
CA ALA A 141 1.71 26.83 -3.42
C ALA A 141 2.65 26.49 -2.26
N VAL A 142 3.97 26.52 -2.50
CA VAL A 142 5.00 26.36 -1.47
C VAL A 142 5.00 27.53 -0.48
N GLU A 143 5.01 28.78 -0.96
CA GLU A 143 5.03 29.98 -0.10
C GLU A 143 3.79 30.14 0.79
N THR A 144 2.65 29.60 0.37
CA THR A 144 1.38 29.70 1.09
C THR A 144 0.99 28.43 1.84
N PHE A 145 1.79 27.36 1.72
CA PHE A 145 1.58 26.14 2.48
C PHE A 145 1.68 26.43 3.98
N ASP A 146 0.63 26.05 4.71
CA ASP A 146 0.53 26.25 6.15
C ASP A 146 0.10 24.93 6.79
N ILE A 147 1.08 24.27 7.44
CA ILE A 147 0.89 22.98 8.07
C ILE A 147 -0.19 23.01 9.17
N ASP A 148 -0.37 24.15 9.85
CA ASP A 148 -1.35 24.29 10.93
C ASP A 148 -2.80 24.23 10.41
N ARG A 149 -2.99 24.40 9.09
CA ARG A 149 -4.30 24.40 8.43
C ARG A 149 -4.56 23.15 7.60
N ILE A 150 -3.64 22.19 7.57
CA ILE A 150 -3.71 21.02 6.68
C ILE A 150 -5.00 20.20 6.82
N GLU A 151 -5.57 20.13 8.03
CA GLU A 151 -6.85 19.44 8.31
C GLU A 151 -8.04 20.06 7.56
N GLU A 152 -7.95 21.33 7.18
CA GLU A 152 -8.98 22.06 6.42
C GLU A 152 -8.80 21.93 4.90
N LEU A 153 -7.70 21.31 4.44
CA LEU A 153 -7.29 21.30 3.04
C LEU A 153 -7.63 19.99 2.32
N GLY A 154 -7.88 20.11 1.02
CA GLY A 154 -8.00 18.97 0.12
C GLY A 154 -9.00 17.91 0.59
N TRP A 155 -8.56 16.65 0.56
CA TRP A 155 -9.36 15.48 0.95
C TRP A 155 -9.04 14.98 2.37
N VAL A 156 -8.32 15.74 3.20
CA VAL A 156 -7.89 15.32 4.54
C VAL A 156 -9.07 15.02 5.46
N GLY A 157 -10.06 15.92 5.50
CA GLY A 157 -11.29 15.70 6.29
C GLY A 157 -12.06 14.45 5.84
N ARG A 158 -12.17 14.23 4.54
CA ARG A 158 -12.86 13.07 3.96
C ARG A 158 -12.20 11.74 4.33
N VAL A 159 -10.88 11.68 4.25
CA VAL A 159 -10.11 10.49 4.66
C VAL A 159 -10.23 10.26 6.17
N SER A 160 -10.20 11.32 6.97
CA SER A 160 -10.42 11.26 8.41
C SER A 160 -11.81 10.72 8.77
N GLU A 161 -12.86 11.18 8.08
CA GLU A 161 -14.23 10.66 8.25
C GLU A 161 -14.31 9.16 7.95
N ALA A 162 -13.61 8.69 6.90
CA ALA A 162 -13.59 7.28 6.57
C ALA A 162 -12.85 6.43 7.63
N LEU A 163 -11.70 6.90 8.11
CA LEU A 163 -10.96 6.25 9.20
C LEU A 163 -11.78 6.19 10.50
N ASP A 164 -12.43 7.29 10.86
CA ASP A 164 -13.29 7.37 12.04
C ASP A 164 -14.46 6.38 11.95
N TYR A 165 -15.13 6.34 10.80
CA TYR A 165 -16.21 5.38 10.56
C TYR A 165 -15.72 3.93 10.64
N MET A 166 -14.65 3.59 9.91
CA MET A 166 -14.13 2.21 9.86
C MET A 166 -13.71 1.74 11.26
N THR A 167 -12.93 2.54 12.00
CA THR A 167 -12.49 2.19 13.35
C THR A 167 -13.64 2.09 14.35
N THR A 168 -14.61 3.01 14.29
CA THR A 168 -15.79 3.01 15.17
C THR A 168 -16.62 1.76 14.96
N VAL A 169 -17.02 1.47 13.71
CA VAL A 169 -17.89 0.32 13.41
C VAL A 169 -17.16 -0.99 13.67
N MET A 170 -15.85 -1.06 13.41
CA MET A 170 -15.06 -2.25 13.72
C MET A 170 -14.87 -2.48 15.23
N GLY A 171 -14.95 -1.44 16.06
CA GLY A 171 -14.78 -1.54 17.51
C GLY A 171 -15.83 -2.40 18.22
N ASP A 172 -16.99 -2.61 17.60
CA ASP A 172 -18.08 -3.42 18.14
C ASP A 172 -17.87 -4.95 17.96
N TYR A 173 -16.82 -5.38 17.22
CA TYR A 173 -16.60 -6.76 16.79
C TYR A 173 -15.22 -7.29 17.23
N PRO A 174 -15.06 -7.78 18.47
CA PRO A 174 -13.75 -8.01 19.09
C PRO A 174 -12.86 -9.05 18.39
N ARG A 175 -13.44 -10.14 17.84
CA ARG A 175 -12.62 -11.12 17.09
C ARG A 175 -12.12 -10.50 15.81
N MET A 176 -13.00 -9.80 15.09
CA MET A 176 -12.64 -9.13 13.86
C MET A 176 -11.65 -7.99 14.11
N SER A 177 -11.77 -7.17 15.16
CA SER A 177 -10.77 -6.12 15.48
C SER A 177 -9.39 -6.71 15.80
N SER A 178 -9.35 -7.97 16.26
CA SER A 178 -8.10 -8.71 16.51
C SER A 178 -7.53 -9.37 15.26
N ALA A 179 -8.29 -9.45 14.17
CA ALA A 179 -7.94 -10.16 12.95
C ALA A 179 -7.68 -9.21 11.77
N ILE A 180 -8.48 -8.16 11.63
CA ILE A 180 -8.49 -7.23 10.49
C ILE A 180 -7.96 -5.87 10.92
N ALA A 181 -6.97 -5.34 10.23
CA ALA A 181 -6.42 -4.01 10.50
C ALA A 181 -7.15 -2.91 9.72
N VAL A 182 -7.45 -1.78 10.37
CA VAL A 182 -7.64 -0.51 9.65
C VAL A 182 -6.27 0.06 9.36
N ILE A 183 -5.97 0.35 8.10
CA ILE A 183 -4.61 0.72 7.65
C ILE A 183 -4.54 2.14 7.10
N MET A 184 -3.31 2.62 6.91
CA MET A 184 -3.04 3.95 6.38
C MET A 184 -3.62 4.12 4.96
N PRO A 185 -4.22 5.28 4.64
CA PRO A 185 -4.47 5.65 3.25
C PRO A 185 -3.17 5.59 2.44
N SER A 186 -3.31 5.57 1.12
CA SER A 186 -2.14 5.75 0.26
C SER A 186 -1.56 7.15 0.48
N LEU A 187 -0.35 7.20 1.05
CA LEU A 187 0.50 8.39 1.04
C LEU A 187 1.48 8.23 -0.12
N THR A 188 1.28 9.05 -1.14
CA THR A 188 2.09 9.10 -2.36
C THR A 188 3.39 9.81 -2.06
N GLY A 189 4.53 9.30 -2.55
CA GLY A 189 5.84 9.90 -2.27
C GLY A 189 5.98 11.29 -2.89
N SER A 190 7.02 12.02 -2.48
CA SER A 190 7.12 13.44 -2.80
C SER A 190 7.33 13.71 -4.28
N ILE A 191 8.21 12.96 -4.96
CA ILE A 191 8.42 13.12 -6.41
C ILE A 191 7.18 12.74 -7.22
N GLU A 192 6.46 11.69 -6.80
CA GLU A 192 5.22 11.30 -7.46
C GLU A 192 4.14 12.37 -7.26
N THR A 193 3.98 12.89 -6.04
CA THR A 193 3.05 13.97 -5.74
C THR A 193 3.40 15.26 -6.50
N ALA A 194 4.69 15.60 -6.60
CA ALA A 194 5.16 16.72 -7.41
C ALA A 194 4.80 16.52 -8.89
N GLY A 195 4.95 15.31 -9.42
CA GLY A 195 4.49 14.96 -10.77
C GLY A 195 2.97 15.10 -10.95
N LEU A 196 2.17 14.74 -9.94
CA LEU A 196 0.71 14.95 -9.98
C LEU A 196 0.32 16.43 -9.99
N LEU A 197 1.10 17.29 -9.33
CA LEU A 197 0.88 18.74 -9.26
C LEU A 197 1.33 19.47 -10.52
N TRP A 198 2.53 19.14 -10.99
CA TRP A 198 3.21 19.83 -12.09
C TRP A 198 2.83 19.27 -13.46
N GLY A 199 2.48 17.97 -13.51
CA GLY A 199 2.40 17.22 -14.76
C GLY A 199 3.77 16.81 -15.28
N SER A 200 3.83 16.37 -16.55
CA SER A 200 5.05 15.82 -17.16
C SER A 200 6.22 16.79 -17.25
N ASP A 201 5.97 18.10 -17.16
CA ASP A 201 7.03 19.12 -17.20
C ASP A 201 7.94 19.07 -15.96
N ILE A 202 7.54 18.35 -14.90
CA ILE A 202 8.39 18.09 -13.72
C ILE A 202 9.76 17.52 -14.10
N PHE A 203 9.82 16.68 -15.14
CA PHE A 203 11.07 16.04 -15.54
C PHE A 203 12.06 17.02 -16.15
N ALA A 204 11.58 18.07 -16.81
CA ALA A 204 12.41 19.19 -17.26
C ALA A 204 12.76 20.11 -16.08
N ALA A 205 11.82 20.36 -15.17
CA ALA A 205 12.03 21.20 -13.99
C ALA A 205 13.12 20.67 -13.05
N LEU A 206 13.36 19.35 -12.98
CA LEU A 206 14.51 18.76 -12.27
C LEU A 206 15.88 19.26 -12.79
N ILE A 207 15.91 19.81 -14.01
CA ILE A 207 17.11 20.37 -14.64
C ILE A 207 17.06 21.90 -14.64
N ASP A 208 15.94 22.46 -15.07
CA ASP A 208 15.80 23.88 -15.32
C ASP A 208 15.53 24.68 -14.03
N GLU A 209 14.79 24.09 -13.08
CA GLU A 209 14.32 24.71 -11.84
C GLU A 209 14.59 23.85 -10.58
N PRO A 210 15.81 23.30 -10.39
CA PRO A 210 16.07 22.28 -9.37
C PRO A 210 15.80 22.76 -7.93
N GLN A 211 16.01 24.05 -7.64
CA GLN A 211 15.71 24.60 -6.32
C GLN A 211 14.20 24.69 -6.06
N LEU A 212 13.40 25.06 -7.06
CA LEU A 212 11.94 25.11 -6.89
C LEU A 212 11.36 23.71 -6.72
N VAL A 213 11.94 22.70 -7.39
CA VAL A 213 11.58 21.30 -7.16
C VAL A 213 11.93 20.87 -5.74
N ASP A 214 13.14 21.13 -5.26
CA ASP A 214 13.59 20.83 -3.88
C ASP A 214 12.67 21.49 -2.82
N ASP A 215 12.31 22.76 -3.02
CA ASP A 215 11.39 23.49 -2.15
C ASP A 215 9.98 22.83 -2.14
N LEU A 216 9.49 22.40 -3.31
CA LEU A 216 8.21 21.70 -3.43
C LEU A 216 8.24 20.32 -2.76
N LEU A 217 9.29 19.53 -3.00
CA LEU A 217 9.43 18.21 -2.38
C LEU A 217 9.50 18.32 -0.85
N THR A 218 10.20 19.32 -0.33
CA THR A 218 10.26 19.61 1.11
C THR A 218 8.87 19.91 1.68
N ALA A 219 8.08 20.77 1.04
CA ALA A 219 6.72 21.06 1.50
C ALA A 219 5.82 19.82 1.48
N ILE A 220 5.95 18.98 0.44
CA ILE A 220 5.21 17.71 0.33
C ILE A 220 5.62 16.75 1.45
N ASP A 221 6.91 16.63 1.74
CA ASP A 221 7.44 15.79 2.82
C ASP A 221 6.83 16.20 4.18
N GLU A 222 6.78 17.50 4.47
CA GLU A 222 6.17 18.03 5.70
C GLU A 222 4.68 17.64 5.80
N ALA A 223 3.92 17.77 4.71
CA ALA A 223 2.53 17.35 4.65
C ALA A 223 2.39 15.82 4.86
N MET A 224 3.25 15.02 4.22
CA MET A 224 3.23 13.56 4.35
C MET A 224 3.50 13.11 5.79
N VAL A 225 4.52 13.67 6.44
CA VAL A 225 4.89 13.33 7.83
C VAL A 225 3.75 13.69 8.79
N TYR A 226 3.16 14.87 8.63
CA TYR A 226 2.01 15.26 9.44
C TYR A 226 0.84 14.30 9.27
N LEU A 227 0.46 14.00 8.02
CA LEU A 227 -0.67 13.11 7.74
C LEU A 227 -0.41 11.69 8.24
N HIS A 228 0.82 11.19 8.10
CA HIS A 228 1.24 9.92 8.67
C HIS A 228 1.00 9.88 10.19
N ASP A 229 1.55 10.85 10.93
CA ASP A 229 1.45 10.89 12.39
C ASP A 229 0.01 11.07 12.85
N ARG A 230 -0.74 11.90 12.13
CA ARG A 230 -2.16 12.14 12.37
C ARG A 230 -2.97 10.85 12.22
N TYR A 231 -2.81 10.15 11.09
CA TYR A 231 -3.59 8.94 10.80
C TYR A 231 -3.19 7.73 11.63
N ARG A 232 -1.93 7.67 12.11
CA ARG A 232 -1.52 6.66 13.10
C ARG A 232 -2.37 6.65 14.36
N SER A 233 -3.09 7.74 14.66
CA SER A 233 -3.99 7.75 15.81
C SER A 233 -5.15 6.74 15.70
N TRP A 234 -5.60 6.44 14.47
CA TRP A 234 -6.65 5.45 14.16
C TRP A 234 -6.10 4.04 13.89
N ILE A 235 -4.86 3.94 13.40
CA ILE A 235 -4.31 2.71 12.83
C ILE A 235 -3.72 1.80 13.92
N GLY A 236 -4.11 0.52 13.88
CA GLY A 236 -3.24 -0.62 14.20
C GLY A 236 -2.54 -0.68 15.56
N ARG A 237 -3.02 0.00 16.60
CA ARG A 237 -2.27 0.17 17.87
C ARG A 237 -1.89 -1.14 18.61
N GLU A 238 -2.43 -2.31 18.24
CA GLU A 238 -2.10 -3.58 18.92
C GLU A 238 -1.91 -4.81 17.99
N LEU A 239 -1.98 -4.67 16.65
CA LEU A 239 -1.91 -5.85 15.75
C LEU A 239 -0.50 -6.19 15.26
N LEU A 240 0.40 -5.20 15.19
CA LEU A 240 1.80 -5.38 14.82
C LEU A 240 2.71 -4.63 15.80
N PRO A 241 3.93 -5.13 16.05
CA PRO A 241 4.93 -4.36 16.77
C PRO A 241 5.40 -3.16 15.93
N GLU A 242 5.90 -2.13 16.62
CA GLU A 242 6.51 -0.95 15.98
C GLU A 242 7.61 -1.36 14.98
N GLY A 243 7.63 -0.70 13.82
CA GLY A 243 8.53 -1.03 12.72
C GLY A 243 8.01 -2.10 11.77
N PHE A 244 6.71 -2.40 11.82
CA PHE A 244 6.00 -3.16 10.80
C PHE A 244 4.66 -2.50 10.49
N SER A 245 4.25 -2.58 9.23
CA SER A 245 2.97 -2.03 8.78
C SER A 245 2.27 -2.97 7.82
N HIS A 246 0.94 -2.94 7.88
CA HIS A 246 0.07 -3.60 6.91
C HIS A 246 0.03 -2.79 5.61
N GLN A 247 0.32 -3.43 4.48
CA GLN A 247 0.24 -2.82 3.15
C GLN A 247 -0.11 -3.87 2.10
N HIS A 248 -1.01 -3.55 1.18
CA HIS A 248 -1.37 -4.40 0.03
C HIS A 248 -1.68 -5.88 0.39
N GLY A 249 -2.24 -6.14 1.58
CA GLY A 249 -2.55 -7.48 2.04
C GLY A 249 -1.39 -8.27 2.64
N SER A 250 -0.25 -7.61 2.77
CA SER A 250 1.03 -8.12 3.25
C SER A 250 1.49 -7.29 4.46
N ILE A 251 2.63 -7.68 5.03
CA ILE A 251 3.37 -6.86 5.99
C ILE A 251 4.67 -6.39 5.36
N ILE A 252 4.93 -5.11 5.51
CA ILE A 252 6.22 -4.49 5.21
C ILE A 252 6.99 -4.20 6.51
N ARG A 253 8.31 -4.09 6.38
CA ARG A 253 9.18 -3.59 7.45
C ARG A 253 9.23 -2.06 7.39
N GLY A 254 8.88 -1.44 8.51
CA GLY A 254 8.81 -0.01 8.72
C GLY A 254 7.37 0.51 8.89
N ASN A 255 7.25 1.80 9.18
CA ASN A 255 5.99 2.46 9.56
C ASN A 255 5.22 3.09 8.40
N LEU A 256 5.91 3.32 7.28
CA LEU A 256 5.36 4.00 6.12
C LEU A 256 5.82 3.31 4.84
N MET A 257 5.00 3.36 3.80
CA MET A 257 5.40 2.98 2.45
C MET A 257 5.38 4.22 1.57
N VAL A 258 6.53 4.57 1.03
CA VAL A 258 6.65 5.64 0.02
C VAL A 258 6.36 5.05 -1.34
N ARG A 259 5.53 5.71 -2.14
CA ARG A 259 5.07 5.22 -3.45
C ARG A 259 5.52 6.19 -4.53
N ASN A 260 6.45 5.76 -5.36
CA ASN A 260 7.02 6.60 -6.42
C ASN A 260 7.09 5.81 -7.73
N ASP A 261 5.98 5.78 -8.48
CA ASP A 261 5.90 5.01 -9.73
C ASP A 261 6.65 5.71 -10.88
N SER A 262 6.74 7.04 -10.84
CA SER A 262 7.40 7.87 -11.84
C SER A 262 8.93 7.77 -11.81
N ILE A 263 9.54 7.04 -10.86
CA ILE A 263 11.01 6.88 -10.84
C ILE A 263 11.54 6.17 -12.07
N VAL A 264 10.70 5.38 -12.75
CA VAL A 264 11.05 4.74 -14.03
C VAL A 264 11.37 5.76 -15.13
N MET A 265 10.95 7.00 -14.96
CA MET A 265 11.15 8.10 -15.92
C MET A 265 12.40 8.94 -15.62
N VAL A 266 13.08 8.72 -14.50
CA VAL A 266 14.30 9.45 -14.11
C VAL A 266 15.48 8.49 -13.96
N SER A 267 16.70 8.97 -14.25
CA SER A 267 17.89 8.12 -14.11
C SER A 267 18.18 7.82 -12.63
N PRO A 268 18.84 6.69 -12.30
CA PRO A 268 19.22 6.38 -10.93
C PRO A 268 20.08 7.47 -10.27
N GLU A 269 20.96 8.12 -11.04
CA GLU A 269 21.83 9.20 -10.56
C GLU A 269 21.00 10.43 -10.19
N MET A 270 20.15 10.90 -11.10
CA MET A 270 19.28 12.07 -10.85
C MET A 270 18.34 11.82 -9.67
N TYR A 271 17.73 10.64 -9.60
CA TYR A 271 16.87 10.27 -8.49
C TYR A 271 17.63 10.25 -7.16
N ALA A 272 18.84 9.66 -7.12
CA ALA A 272 19.66 9.61 -5.92
C ALA A 272 20.10 11.01 -5.45
N GLU A 273 20.41 11.91 -6.38
CA GLU A 273 20.90 13.25 -6.09
C GLU A 273 19.79 14.22 -5.68
N GLN A 274 18.61 14.14 -6.30
CA GLN A 274 17.58 15.19 -6.17
C GLN A 274 16.29 14.72 -5.47
N CYS A 275 15.97 13.43 -5.46
CA CYS A 275 14.67 12.95 -4.97
C CYS A 275 14.80 12.06 -3.73
N PHE A 276 15.75 11.11 -3.74
CA PHE A 276 15.83 10.09 -2.70
C PHE A 276 16.19 10.65 -1.31
N GLY A 277 16.77 11.85 -1.25
CA GLY A 277 16.96 12.60 -0.01
C GLY A 277 15.65 12.80 0.76
N HIS A 278 14.60 13.20 0.04
CA HIS A 278 13.25 13.45 0.55
C HIS A 278 12.59 12.17 1.07
N ASP A 279 12.64 11.09 0.27
CA ASP A 279 12.08 9.80 0.68
C ASP A 279 12.73 9.29 1.99
N LYS A 280 14.05 9.43 2.14
CA LYS A 280 14.74 9.07 3.40
C LYS A 280 14.30 9.96 4.55
N ALA A 281 14.19 11.26 4.35
CA ALA A 281 13.78 12.20 5.40
C ALA A 281 12.37 11.90 5.91
N VAL A 282 11.42 11.64 5.01
CA VAL A 282 10.05 11.23 5.35
C VAL A 282 10.04 9.91 6.13
N LEU A 283 10.83 8.92 5.70
CA LEU A 283 10.90 7.63 6.40
C LEU A 283 11.57 7.72 7.78
N ASP A 284 12.59 8.56 7.93
CA ASP A 284 13.22 8.82 9.23
C ASP A 284 12.22 9.51 10.18
N ALA A 285 11.48 10.50 9.69
CA ALA A 285 10.47 11.21 10.46
C ALA A 285 9.28 10.31 10.88
N ALA A 286 8.87 9.38 10.02
CA ALA A 286 7.84 8.39 10.31
C ALA A 286 8.22 7.38 11.42
N GLY A 287 9.50 7.31 11.79
CA GLY A 287 10.00 6.46 12.87
C GLY A 287 9.94 4.96 12.56
N GLY A 288 9.94 4.13 13.61
CA GLY A 288 9.83 2.66 13.48
C GLY A 288 10.99 1.97 12.76
N GLY A 289 12.15 2.61 12.64
CA GLY A 289 13.30 2.05 11.94
C GLY A 289 13.17 2.04 10.42
N GLY A 290 12.34 2.93 9.85
CA GLY A 290 12.24 3.20 8.42
C GLY A 290 10.89 2.82 7.81
N GLY A 291 10.88 2.45 6.53
CA GLY A 291 9.68 2.15 5.75
C GLY A 291 9.92 1.27 4.53
N ALA A 292 8.90 1.13 3.70
CA ALA A 292 9.00 0.44 2.42
C ALA A 292 9.08 1.43 1.27
N PHE A 293 9.71 0.97 0.19
CA PHE A 293 9.72 1.65 -1.10
C PHE A 293 8.84 0.90 -2.09
N HIS A 294 7.87 1.57 -2.68
CA HIS A 294 7.01 1.03 -3.72
C HIS A 294 7.22 1.75 -5.05
N SER A 295 7.33 0.97 -6.12
CA SER A 295 7.21 1.45 -7.49
C SER A 295 6.66 0.35 -8.37
N CYS A 296 5.73 0.71 -9.24
CA CYS A 296 5.30 -0.08 -10.38
C CYS A 296 6.39 -0.14 -11.46
N GLY A 297 6.26 -1.09 -12.39
CA GLY A 297 7.08 -1.18 -13.59
C GLY A 297 8.49 -1.78 -13.41
N ARG A 298 9.39 -1.40 -14.32
CA ARG A 298 10.78 -1.87 -14.36
C ARG A 298 11.72 -0.80 -13.81
N TRP A 299 12.05 -0.90 -12.52
CA TRP A 299 12.88 0.07 -11.79
C TRP A 299 14.13 -0.57 -11.16
N GLN A 300 14.54 -1.74 -11.65
CA GLN A 300 15.73 -2.46 -11.15
C GLN A 300 17.00 -1.60 -11.08
N ALA A 301 17.16 -0.64 -11.99
CA ALA A 301 18.33 0.24 -12.03
C ALA A 301 18.49 1.06 -10.75
N HIS A 302 17.40 1.36 -10.05
CA HIS A 302 17.38 2.16 -8.81
C HIS A 302 17.52 1.30 -7.55
N MET A 303 17.09 0.03 -7.61
CA MET A 303 16.91 -0.83 -6.44
C MET A 303 18.19 -1.02 -5.61
N ARG A 304 19.37 -1.17 -6.23
CA ARG A 304 20.61 -1.42 -5.46
C ARG A 304 20.95 -0.22 -4.56
N GLY A 305 20.77 1.00 -5.05
CA GLY A 305 20.99 2.22 -4.25
C GLY A 305 19.95 2.37 -3.14
N ILE A 306 18.68 2.10 -3.47
CA ILE A 306 17.57 2.15 -2.50
C ILE A 306 17.76 1.10 -1.39
N LEU A 307 18.10 -0.15 -1.73
CA LEU A 307 18.32 -1.23 -0.78
C LEU A 307 19.50 -0.97 0.17
N ALA A 308 20.49 -0.19 -0.26
CA ALA A 308 21.63 0.17 0.58
C ALA A 308 21.27 1.16 1.71
N ALA A 309 20.16 1.89 1.58
CA ALA A 309 19.74 2.85 2.60
C ALA A 309 19.21 2.16 3.85
N GLU A 310 19.56 2.69 5.02
CA GLU A 310 19.13 2.13 6.32
C GLU A 310 17.62 2.30 6.53
N GLN A 311 17.06 3.40 6.04
CA GLN A 311 15.64 3.77 6.08
C GLN A 311 14.72 2.80 5.34
N ILE A 312 15.26 2.02 4.40
CA ILE A 312 14.46 1.08 3.62
C ILE A 312 14.43 -0.26 4.33
N GLY A 313 13.25 -0.73 4.68
CA GLY A 313 12.98 -2.04 5.26
C GLY A 313 12.46 -3.05 4.24
N SER A 314 11.71 -2.58 3.23
CA SER A 314 11.14 -3.43 2.20
C SER A 314 11.13 -2.74 0.84
N LEU A 315 11.21 -3.52 -0.23
CA LEU A 315 10.73 -3.10 -1.56
C LEU A 315 9.38 -3.76 -1.80
N ASP A 316 8.42 -3.02 -2.34
CA ASP A 316 7.12 -3.52 -2.76
C ASP A 316 6.97 -3.30 -4.27
N PHE A 317 6.59 -4.36 -4.99
CA PHE A 317 6.52 -4.33 -6.44
C PHE A 317 5.09 -4.07 -6.96
N GLY A 318 4.10 -4.03 -6.07
CA GLY A 318 2.71 -4.20 -6.48
C GLY A 318 2.43 -5.62 -7.03
N ALA A 319 1.15 -5.98 -7.06
CA ALA A 319 0.76 -7.29 -7.54
C ALA A 319 1.08 -7.47 -9.04
N ASN A 320 1.66 -8.63 -9.37
CA ASN A 320 1.94 -9.04 -10.75
C ASN A 320 2.80 -8.05 -11.55
N GLN A 321 3.83 -7.45 -10.93
CA GLN A 321 4.79 -6.59 -11.65
C GLN A 321 6.26 -6.91 -11.37
N SER A 322 6.58 -7.71 -10.35
CA SER A 322 7.98 -8.01 -10.01
C SER A 322 8.72 -8.70 -11.17
N GLN A 323 8.02 -9.46 -12.01
CA GLN A 323 8.57 -10.14 -13.20
C GLN A 323 9.09 -9.20 -14.28
N MET A 324 8.82 -7.90 -14.19
CA MET A 324 9.43 -6.88 -15.07
C MET A 324 10.91 -6.63 -14.73
N ASN A 325 11.39 -7.14 -13.59
CA ASN A 325 12.74 -6.99 -13.08
C ASN A 325 13.45 -8.35 -13.00
N ASP A 326 14.78 -8.37 -13.00
CA ASP A 326 15.54 -9.60 -12.69
C ASP A 326 15.53 -9.86 -11.19
N MET A 327 14.53 -10.62 -10.76
CA MET A 327 14.28 -10.89 -9.34
C MET A 327 15.33 -11.75 -8.66
N ASP A 328 16.08 -12.58 -9.39
CA ASP A 328 17.14 -13.39 -8.79
C ASP A 328 18.32 -12.48 -8.39
N THR A 329 18.68 -11.53 -9.26
CA THR A 329 19.65 -10.47 -8.95
C THR A 329 19.17 -9.59 -7.79
N VAL A 330 17.92 -9.12 -7.84
CA VAL A 330 17.35 -8.24 -6.79
C VAL A 330 17.27 -8.95 -5.44
N TYR A 331 16.90 -10.23 -5.42
CA TYR A 331 16.89 -11.04 -4.20
C TYR A 331 18.29 -11.25 -3.62
N GLY A 332 19.31 -11.38 -4.48
CA GLY A 332 20.71 -11.36 -4.06
C GLY A 332 21.08 -10.09 -3.30
N TRP A 333 20.70 -8.92 -3.82
CA TRP A 333 20.93 -7.63 -3.15
C TRP A 333 20.09 -7.50 -1.87
N ALA A 334 18.82 -7.89 -1.91
CA ALA A 334 17.94 -7.84 -0.75
C ALA A 334 18.50 -8.70 0.39
N ARG A 335 19.08 -9.86 0.07
CA ARG A 335 19.78 -10.72 1.03
C ARG A 335 21.05 -10.08 1.58
N GLU A 336 21.86 -9.47 0.71
CA GLU A 336 23.09 -8.74 1.08
C GLU A 336 22.78 -7.65 2.12
N TYR A 337 21.73 -6.86 1.89
CA TYR A 337 21.32 -5.75 2.75
C TYR A 337 20.30 -6.13 3.84
N GLY A 338 19.85 -7.38 3.89
CA GLY A 338 18.83 -7.85 4.82
C GLY A 338 17.49 -7.10 4.70
N LYS A 339 17.04 -6.82 3.47
CA LYS A 339 15.79 -6.10 3.17
C LYS A 339 14.72 -7.06 2.64
N HIS A 340 13.46 -6.78 2.92
CA HIS A 340 12.34 -7.62 2.51
C HIS A 340 11.86 -7.30 1.09
N LEU A 341 11.41 -8.30 0.33
CA LEU A 341 10.75 -8.13 -0.96
C LEU A 341 9.27 -8.51 -0.86
N SER A 342 8.39 -7.52 -0.90
CA SER A 342 6.94 -7.70 -0.82
C SER A 342 6.34 -7.85 -2.21
N LEU A 343 5.40 -8.80 -2.36
CA LEU A 343 4.67 -9.07 -3.61
C LEU A 343 5.56 -9.54 -4.78
N VAL A 344 6.45 -10.50 -4.51
CA VAL A 344 7.22 -11.18 -5.55
C VAL A 344 6.31 -12.17 -6.29
N THR A 345 6.12 -11.97 -7.59
CA THR A 345 5.32 -12.84 -8.46
C THR A 345 5.88 -14.27 -8.46
N ALA A 346 5.04 -15.23 -8.09
CA ALA A 346 5.25 -16.66 -8.20
C ALA A 346 4.25 -17.27 -9.18
N THR A 347 4.68 -18.28 -9.92
CA THR A 347 3.79 -19.04 -10.80
C THR A 347 3.03 -20.11 -10.03
N ALA A 348 1.84 -20.49 -10.50
CA ALA A 348 1.07 -21.58 -9.90
C ALA A 348 1.86 -22.90 -9.88
N ASP A 349 2.69 -23.18 -10.88
CA ASP A 349 3.49 -24.40 -10.95
C ASP A 349 4.63 -24.40 -9.92
N GLU A 350 5.28 -23.26 -9.67
CA GLU A 350 6.28 -23.14 -8.59
C GLU A 350 5.66 -23.36 -7.21
N LEU A 351 4.41 -22.92 -7.00
CA LEU A 351 3.68 -23.17 -5.77
C LEU A 351 3.25 -24.65 -5.66
N ARG A 352 2.68 -25.25 -6.71
CA ARG A 352 2.25 -26.67 -6.71
C ARG A 352 3.40 -27.65 -6.48
N THR A 353 4.56 -27.38 -7.08
CA THR A 353 5.74 -28.25 -6.96
C THR A 353 6.59 -27.93 -5.74
N GLY A 354 6.42 -26.73 -5.18
CA GLY A 354 7.23 -26.22 -4.07
C GLY A 354 8.62 -25.73 -4.47
N SER A 355 8.94 -25.70 -5.78
CA SER A 355 10.24 -25.21 -6.27
C SER A 355 10.48 -23.73 -5.93
N ILE A 356 9.43 -22.95 -5.65
CA ILE A 356 9.56 -21.55 -5.22
C ILE A 356 10.48 -21.40 -4.00
N ARG A 357 10.51 -22.41 -3.11
CA ARG A 357 11.33 -22.39 -1.89
C ARG A 357 12.83 -22.42 -2.18
N GLU A 358 13.23 -23.00 -3.32
CA GLU A 358 14.62 -23.03 -3.75
C GLU A 358 15.10 -21.64 -4.18
N ARG A 359 14.19 -20.84 -4.76
CA ARG A 359 14.45 -19.45 -5.18
C ARG A 359 14.32 -18.47 -4.02
N PHE A 360 13.22 -18.57 -3.26
CA PHE A 360 12.85 -17.66 -2.18
C PHE A 360 12.52 -18.46 -0.91
N ALA A 361 13.54 -18.85 -0.15
CA ALA A 361 13.32 -19.60 1.10
C ALA A 361 12.78 -18.75 2.26
N THR A 362 13.11 -17.45 2.28
CA THR A 362 12.65 -16.42 3.23
C THR A 362 12.94 -15.04 2.61
N GLY A 363 12.76 -13.93 3.31
CA GLY A 363 13.11 -12.60 2.79
C GLY A 363 12.13 -12.03 1.77
N ALA A 364 11.12 -12.80 1.36
CA ALA A 364 10.12 -12.38 0.39
C ALA A 364 8.71 -12.84 0.80
N THR A 365 7.73 -12.01 0.46
CA THR A 365 6.31 -12.37 0.39
C THR A 365 5.93 -12.56 -1.07
N LEU A 366 5.35 -13.72 -1.36
CA LEU A 366 4.99 -14.15 -2.70
C LEU A 366 3.58 -13.67 -3.08
N HIS A 367 3.35 -13.46 -4.36
CA HIS A 367 2.05 -13.16 -4.95
C HIS A 367 1.79 -14.06 -6.16
N CYS A 368 0.58 -14.59 -6.28
CA CYS A 368 0.17 -15.38 -7.44
C CYS A 368 -1.25 -14.97 -7.87
N THR A 369 -1.45 -14.73 -9.16
CA THR A 369 -2.78 -14.48 -9.73
C THR A 369 -3.33 -15.78 -10.32
N VAL A 370 -4.61 -16.05 -10.07
CA VAL A 370 -5.36 -17.19 -10.61
C VAL A 370 -6.63 -16.73 -11.30
N GLU A 371 -7.42 -17.64 -11.88
CA GLU A 371 -8.64 -17.29 -12.64
C GLU A 371 -9.93 -17.37 -11.81
N SER A 372 -9.89 -17.98 -10.62
CA SER A 372 -11.09 -18.14 -9.77
C SER A 372 -10.74 -18.37 -8.30
N VAL A 373 -11.75 -18.22 -7.42
CA VAL A 373 -11.61 -18.52 -5.99
C VAL A 373 -11.44 -20.04 -5.77
N GLU A 374 -12.08 -20.86 -6.61
CA GLU A 374 -11.89 -22.32 -6.66
C GLU A 374 -10.42 -22.67 -6.90
N GLU A 375 -9.81 -22.08 -7.94
CA GLU A 375 -8.41 -22.33 -8.27
C GLU A 375 -7.48 -21.82 -7.16
N ALA A 376 -7.81 -20.69 -6.53
CA ALA A 376 -7.04 -20.17 -5.41
C ALA A 376 -6.99 -21.15 -4.22
N ASP A 377 -8.14 -21.71 -3.84
CA ASP A 377 -8.29 -22.69 -2.76
C ASP A 377 -7.52 -23.99 -3.08
N GLU A 378 -7.70 -24.53 -4.29
CA GLU A 378 -6.97 -25.73 -4.75
C GLU A 378 -5.45 -25.50 -4.76
N LEU A 379 -5.00 -24.33 -5.23
CA LEU A 379 -3.59 -23.97 -5.28
C LEU A 379 -3.00 -23.79 -3.89
N MET A 380 -3.74 -23.16 -2.96
CA MET A 380 -3.30 -23.00 -1.58
C MET A 380 -3.12 -24.36 -0.89
N ALA A 381 -4.07 -25.27 -1.07
CA ALA A 381 -3.98 -26.63 -0.55
C ALA A 381 -2.78 -27.40 -1.14
N ALA A 382 -2.53 -27.26 -2.43
CA ALA A 382 -1.37 -27.86 -3.11
C ALA A 382 -0.05 -27.28 -2.58
N TYR A 383 0.03 -25.96 -2.40
CA TYR A 383 1.21 -25.29 -1.87
C TYR A 383 1.55 -25.76 -0.45
N CYS A 384 0.55 -25.80 0.43
CA CYS A 384 0.68 -26.33 1.79
C CYS A 384 1.19 -27.79 1.79
N ALA A 385 0.65 -28.64 0.91
CA ALA A 385 1.10 -30.02 0.77
C ALA A 385 2.56 -30.12 0.29
N ALA A 386 2.94 -29.32 -0.71
CA ALA A 386 4.32 -29.28 -1.23
C ALA A 386 5.32 -28.78 -0.20
N MET A 387 4.90 -27.88 0.70
CA MET A 387 5.74 -27.36 1.80
C MET A 387 5.80 -28.28 3.03
N GLY A 388 4.96 -29.33 3.09
CA GLY A 388 4.84 -30.19 4.27
C GLY A 388 4.17 -29.50 5.46
N THR A 389 3.42 -28.44 5.21
CA THR A 389 2.71 -27.63 6.20
C THR A 389 1.21 -27.85 6.01
N ARG A 390 0.59 -28.76 6.78
CA ARG A 390 -0.87 -28.71 6.99
C ARG A 390 -1.11 -28.12 8.37
N GLU A 391 -1.88 -27.04 8.43
CA GLU A 391 -2.50 -26.59 9.68
C GLU A 391 -3.64 -27.52 10.09
#